data_AF-A0A3C0N4H4-F1
#
_entry.id   AF-A0A3C0N4H4-F1
#
_cell.length_a   1.000
_cell.length_b   1.000
_cell.length_c   1.000
_cell.angle_alpha   90.00
_cell.angle_beta   90.00
_cell.angle_gamma   90.00
#
_symmetry.space_group_name_H-M   'P 1'
#
loop_
_entity.id
_entity.type
_entity.pdbx_description
1 polymer ?
#
loop_
_entity_poly.entity_id
_entity_poly.type
_entity_poly.pdbx_seq_one_letter_code
_entity_poly.pdbx_strand_id
1 'polypeptide(L)'
;MTTAMTTFFSVREKFFIEKTALFLKGFEDIDENFKNKFNKVTSDHKSKEDLESRLIIALDRFDDLEKADALFKVFVAYINNEIDHQCFLRYLYVLDKIDFSKVETFRRFYTSSEEVTNDSSMNSFAFVGLLQLMTREDRTVFGKNDFGSKFLKILGLLE
;
A
#
# COMPACT_ATOMS: atom_id res chain seq x y z
N MET A 1 -23.35 -27.40 -8.25
CA MET A 1 -22.91 -26.00 -8.43
C MET A 1 -23.16 -25.15 -7.19
N THR A 2 -24.27 -25.30 -6.47
CA THR A 2 -24.64 -24.48 -5.29
C THR A 2 -23.60 -24.56 -4.16
N THR A 3 -23.15 -25.75 -3.78
CA THR A 3 -22.21 -25.94 -2.65
C THR A 3 -20.85 -25.27 -2.87
N ALA A 4 -20.26 -25.38 -4.07
CA ALA A 4 -18.99 -24.74 -4.39
C ALA A 4 -19.09 -23.20 -4.36
N MET A 5 -20.23 -22.66 -4.75
CA MET A 5 -20.51 -21.22 -4.70
C MET A 5 -20.63 -20.75 -3.24
N THR A 6 -21.36 -21.48 -2.39
CA THR A 6 -21.49 -21.17 -0.95
C THR A 6 -20.14 -21.24 -0.23
N THR A 7 -19.31 -22.24 -0.55
CA THR A 7 -17.95 -22.35 -0.01
C THR A 7 -17.07 -21.19 -0.46
N PHE A 8 -17.14 -20.78 -1.72
CA PHE A 8 -16.35 -19.64 -2.24
C PHE A 8 -16.70 -18.32 -1.54
N PHE A 9 -18.00 -18.03 -1.34
CA PHE A 9 -18.44 -16.85 -0.58
C PHE A 9 -17.85 -16.85 0.84
N SER A 10 -17.92 -17.98 1.54
CA SER A 10 -17.38 -18.10 2.91
C SER A 10 -15.87 -17.91 2.99
N VAL A 11 -15.12 -18.31 1.95
CA VAL A 11 -13.66 -18.12 1.90
C VAL A 11 -13.33 -16.64 1.70
N ARG A 12 -14.00 -15.97 0.76
CA ARG A 12 -13.78 -14.53 0.53
C ARG A 12 -14.12 -13.69 1.76
N GLU A 13 -15.24 -13.99 2.43
CA GLU A 13 -15.64 -13.33 3.67
C GLU A 13 -14.60 -13.55 4.78
N LYS A 14 -14.10 -14.78 4.94
CA LYS A 14 -13.03 -15.09 5.89
C LYS A 14 -11.77 -14.27 5.60
N PHE A 15 -11.30 -14.21 4.36
CA PHE A 15 -10.14 -13.41 3.98
C PHE A 15 -10.36 -11.92 4.23
N PHE A 16 -11.55 -11.39 3.95
CA PHE A 16 -11.87 -9.99 4.25
C PHE A 16 -11.82 -9.69 5.76
N ILE A 17 -12.37 -10.60 6.59
CA ILE A 17 -12.31 -10.48 8.06
C ILE A 17 -10.85 -10.52 8.54
N GLU A 18 -10.03 -11.43 8.01
CA GLU A 18 -8.60 -11.52 8.38
C GLU A 18 -7.83 -10.24 8.01
N LYS A 19 -8.03 -9.71 6.80
CA LYS A 19 -7.45 -8.42 6.37
C LYS A 19 -7.91 -7.27 7.27
N THR A 20 -9.20 -7.24 7.60
CA THR A 20 -9.77 -6.20 8.47
C THR A 20 -9.19 -6.29 9.88
N ALA A 21 -9.08 -7.49 10.44
CA ALA A 21 -8.48 -7.72 11.76
C ALA A 21 -7.02 -7.30 11.79
N LEU A 22 -6.23 -7.62 10.75
CA LEU A 22 -4.83 -7.19 10.63
C LEU A 22 -4.69 -5.66 10.55
N PHE A 23 -5.53 -5.00 9.76
CA PHE A 23 -5.55 -3.54 9.68
C PHE A 23 -5.91 -2.91 11.03
N LEU A 24 -6.94 -3.44 11.71
CA LEU A 24 -7.39 -2.93 13.01
C LEU A 24 -6.39 -3.18 14.13
N LYS A 25 -5.59 -4.26 14.05
CA LYS A 25 -4.52 -4.54 15.01
C LYS A 25 -3.50 -3.39 15.08
N GLY A 26 -3.28 -2.68 13.97
CA GLY A 26 -2.40 -1.50 13.97
C GLY A 26 -2.83 -0.40 14.95
N PHE A 27 -4.11 -0.35 15.32
CA PHE A 27 -4.62 0.62 16.29
C PHE A 27 -4.32 0.24 17.76
N GLU A 28 -3.71 -0.91 18.05
CA GLU A 28 -3.34 -1.27 19.43
C GLU A 28 -2.30 -0.30 20.01
N ASP A 29 -1.42 0.25 19.17
CA ASP A 29 -0.28 1.08 19.57
C ASP A 29 -0.41 2.57 19.18
N ILE A 30 -1.62 3.06 18.86
CA ILE A 30 -1.79 4.47 18.47
C ILE A 30 -1.76 5.44 19.68
N ASP A 31 -0.99 6.51 19.54
CA ASP A 31 -0.86 7.54 20.56
C ASP A 31 -1.99 8.61 20.51
N GLU A 32 -2.04 9.48 21.53
CA GLU A 32 -3.03 10.56 21.59
C GLU A 32 -2.84 11.59 20.45
N ASN A 33 -1.62 11.76 19.95
CA ASN A 33 -1.34 12.66 18.83
C ASN A 33 -2.04 12.17 17.55
N PHE A 34 -1.93 10.87 17.26
CA PHE A 34 -2.64 10.22 16.17
C PHE A 34 -4.16 10.40 16.31
N LYS A 35 -4.73 10.13 17.49
CA LYS A 35 -6.18 10.28 17.73
C LYS A 35 -6.66 11.70 17.44
N ASN A 36 -5.92 12.71 17.91
CA ASN A 36 -6.26 14.12 17.68
C ASN A 36 -6.25 14.47 16.19
N LYS A 37 -5.24 14.01 15.44
CA LYS A 37 -5.17 14.22 14.00
C LYS A 37 -6.26 13.46 13.25
N PHE A 38 -6.54 12.22 13.64
CA PHE A 38 -7.62 11.41 13.08
C PHE A 38 -8.96 12.12 13.22
N ASN A 39 -9.31 12.57 14.43
CA ASN A 39 -10.54 13.33 14.70
C ASN A 39 -10.64 14.60 13.86
N LYS A 40 -9.51 15.28 13.60
CA LYS A 40 -9.46 16.45 12.72
C LYS A 40 -9.69 16.10 11.25
N VAL A 41 -9.13 14.99 10.77
CA VAL A 41 -9.33 14.51 9.39
C VAL A 41 -10.77 14.04 9.18
N THR A 42 -11.39 13.46 10.21
CA THR A 42 -12.76 12.90 10.15
C THR A 42 -13.83 13.82 10.75
N SER A 43 -13.54 15.11 10.95
CA SER A 43 -14.47 16.03 11.61
C SER A 43 -15.70 16.34 10.75
N ASP A 44 -15.58 16.24 9.43
CA ASP A 44 -16.71 16.35 8.50
C ASP A 44 -17.23 14.96 8.13
N HIS A 45 -18.55 14.79 8.18
CA HIS A 45 -19.22 13.50 7.95
C HIS A 45 -18.90 12.91 6.57
N LYS A 46 -18.91 13.74 5.53
CA LYS A 46 -18.67 13.30 4.16
C LYS A 46 -17.23 12.87 3.96
N SER A 47 -16.28 13.61 4.54
CA SER A 47 -14.86 13.24 4.51
C SER A 47 -14.58 11.92 5.22
N LYS A 48 -15.27 11.66 6.33
CA LYS A 48 -15.17 10.42 7.09
C LYS A 48 -15.73 9.24 6.29
N GLU A 49 -16.95 9.35 5.76
CA GLU A 49 -17.58 8.28 4.98
C GLU A 49 -16.79 7.91 3.73
N ASP A 50 -16.23 8.90 3.00
CA ASP A 50 -15.39 8.63 1.83
C ASP A 50 -14.10 7.89 2.22
N LEU A 51 -13.46 8.29 3.33
CA LEU A 51 -12.27 7.63 3.84
C LEU A 51 -12.54 6.18 4.28
N GLU A 52 -13.60 5.96 5.07
CA GLU A 52 -14.02 4.63 5.51
C GLU A 52 -14.36 3.73 4.32
N SER A 53 -15.11 4.26 3.34
CA SER A 53 -15.47 3.53 2.13
C SER A 53 -14.23 3.12 1.33
N ARG A 54 -13.24 4.02 1.19
CA ARG A 54 -11.98 3.71 0.49
C ARG A 54 -11.18 2.63 1.19
N LEU A 55 -11.10 2.66 2.52
CA LEU A 55 -10.40 1.64 3.31
C LEU A 55 -11.08 0.27 3.15
N ILE A 56 -12.41 0.22 3.25
CA ILE A 56 -13.19 -1.02 3.06
C ILE A 56 -12.98 -1.57 1.65
N ILE A 57 -13.06 -0.73 0.62
CA ILE A 57 -12.86 -1.14 -0.78
C ILE A 57 -11.44 -1.64 -1.00
N ALA A 58 -10.42 -0.98 -0.43
CA ALA A 58 -9.03 -1.41 -0.54
C ALA A 58 -8.83 -2.78 0.12
N LEU A 59 -9.32 -2.95 1.35
CA LEU A 59 -9.24 -4.21 2.08
C LEU A 59 -9.95 -5.35 1.35
N ASP A 60 -11.13 -5.13 0.75
CA ASP A 60 -11.81 -6.17 -0.02
C ASP A 60 -11.00 -6.60 -1.26
N ARG A 61 -10.34 -5.64 -1.94
CA ARG A 61 -9.60 -5.90 -3.18
C ARG A 61 -8.25 -6.58 -3.01
N PHE A 62 -7.58 -6.40 -1.88
CA PHE A 62 -6.27 -7.00 -1.68
C PHE A 62 -6.33 -8.53 -1.78
N ASP A 63 -5.42 -9.08 -2.55
CA ASP A 63 -5.16 -10.52 -2.71
C ASP A 63 -4.29 -11.09 -1.60
N ASP A 64 -3.42 -10.27 -0.99
CA ASP A 64 -2.49 -10.65 0.07
C ASP A 64 -2.86 -10.04 1.44
N LEU A 65 -2.56 -10.76 2.53
CA LEU A 65 -2.79 -10.28 3.90
C LEU A 65 -1.80 -9.16 4.30
N GLU A 66 -0.57 -9.25 3.83
CA GLU A 66 0.52 -8.31 4.10
C GLU A 66 0.19 -6.88 3.61
N LYS A 67 -0.65 -6.77 2.58
CA LYS A 67 -1.15 -5.49 2.08
C LYS A 67 -2.04 -4.77 3.10
N ALA A 68 -2.70 -5.49 4.02
CA ALA A 68 -3.49 -4.87 5.08
C ALA A 68 -2.62 -4.14 6.12
N ASP A 69 -1.47 -4.73 6.49
CA ASP A 69 -0.47 -4.07 7.34
C ASP A 69 0.14 -2.85 6.63
N ALA A 70 0.50 -3.01 5.35
CA ALA A 70 1.02 -1.92 4.55
C ALA A 70 0.01 -0.76 4.40
N LEU A 71 -1.28 -1.08 4.26
CA LEU A 71 -2.35 -0.09 4.24
C LEU A 71 -2.46 0.66 5.56
N PHE A 72 -2.33 -0.01 6.70
CA PHE A 72 -2.32 0.66 8.00
C PHE A 72 -1.18 1.67 8.10
N LYS A 73 0.04 1.31 7.68
CA LYS A 73 1.19 2.22 7.67
C LYS A 73 0.98 3.44 6.76
N VAL A 74 0.45 3.22 5.56
CA VAL A 74 0.08 4.31 4.62
C VAL A 74 -1.00 5.20 5.20
N PHE A 75 -2.00 4.62 5.88
CA PHE A 75 -3.05 5.35 6.56
C PHE A 75 -2.48 6.20 7.71
N VAL A 76 -1.57 5.65 8.52
CA VAL A 76 -0.90 6.40 9.58
C VAL A 76 -0.12 7.59 9.04
N ALA A 77 0.67 7.39 7.98
CA ALA A 77 1.39 8.47 7.32
C ALA A 77 0.44 9.59 6.83
N TYR A 78 -0.74 9.22 6.32
CA TYR A 78 -1.75 10.19 5.90
C TYR A 78 -2.33 10.97 7.09
N ILE A 79 -2.78 10.28 8.14
CA ILE A 79 -3.31 10.94 9.35
C ILE A 79 -2.25 11.84 9.99
N ASN A 80 -0.98 11.44 9.94
CA ASN A 80 0.12 12.23 10.46
C ASN A 80 0.49 13.46 9.63
N ASN A 81 -0.09 13.63 8.44
CA ASN A 81 0.27 14.62 7.42
C ASN A 81 1.69 14.44 6.84
N GLU A 82 2.24 13.23 6.88
CA GLU A 82 3.49 12.88 6.21
C GLU A 82 3.28 12.75 4.69
N ILE A 83 2.06 12.38 4.29
CA ILE A 83 1.57 12.38 2.91
C ILE A 83 0.25 13.15 2.82
N ASP A 84 0.03 13.81 1.69
CA ASP A 84 -1.25 14.44 1.41
C ASP A 84 -2.29 13.43 0.89
N HIS A 85 -3.53 13.90 0.71
CA HIS A 85 -4.63 13.08 0.23
C HIS A 85 -4.36 12.47 -1.16
N GLN A 86 -3.75 13.21 -2.08
CA GLN A 86 -3.45 12.70 -3.42
C GLN A 86 -2.42 11.56 -3.38
N CYS A 87 -1.39 11.73 -2.55
CA CYS A 87 -0.36 10.74 -2.31
C CYS A 87 -0.94 9.49 -1.62
N PHE A 88 -1.83 9.66 -0.63
CA PHE A 88 -2.58 8.57 -0.01
C PHE A 88 -3.37 7.76 -1.05
N LEU A 89 -4.16 8.42 -1.90
CA LEU A 89 -4.92 7.74 -2.96
C LEU A 89 -4.02 6.99 -3.96
N ARG A 90 -2.86 7.57 -4.30
CA ARG A 90 -1.87 6.89 -5.15
C ARG A 90 -1.30 5.66 -4.47
N TYR A 91 -1.04 5.70 -3.16
CA TYR A 91 -0.55 4.52 -2.44
C TYR A 91 -1.62 3.44 -2.25
N LEU A 92 -2.90 3.80 -2.12
CA LEU A 92 -3.99 2.81 -2.20
C LEU A 92 -3.96 2.07 -3.54
N TYR A 93 -3.80 2.81 -4.64
CA TYR A 93 -3.67 2.22 -5.98
C TYR A 93 -2.41 1.34 -6.11
N VAL A 94 -1.27 1.79 -5.57
CA VAL A 94 -0.03 0.99 -5.53
C VAL A 94 -0.27 -0.34 -4.82
N LEU A 95 -0.82 -0.33 -3.60
CA LEU A 95 -1.06 -1.55 -2.82
C LEU A 95 -2.02 -2.51 -3.55
N ASP A 96 -3.03 -1.97 -4.23
CA ASP A 96 -3.97 -2.76 -5.04
C ASP A 96 -3.29 -3.47 -6.23
N LYS A 97 -2.24 -2.88 -6.82
CA LYS A 97 -1.66 -3.33 -8.10
C LYS A 97 -0.32 -4.02 -8.03
N ILE A 98 0.46 -3.79 -6.99
CA ILE A 98 1.77 -4.43 -6.88
C ILE A 98 1.64 -5.90 -6.49
N ASP A 99 2.59 -6.69 -6.98
CA ASP A 99 2.87 -8.04 -6.51
C ASP A 99 3.67 -7.92 -5.20
N PHE A 100 2.99 -8.04 -4.07
CA PHE A 100 3.60 -7.77 -2.76
C PHE A 100 4.66 -8.81 -2.41
N SER A 101 4.59 -10.02 -2.99
CA SER A 101 5.62 -11.06 -2.83
C SER A 101 7.01 -10.63 -3.31
N LYS A 102 7.09 -9.59 -4.16
CA LYS A 102 8.34 -9.03 -4.69
C LYS A 102 8.81 -7.75 -3.99
N VAL A 103 8.11 -7.31 -2.93
CA VAL A 103 8.47 -6.08 -2.21
C VAL A 103 9.90 -6.12 -1.67
N GLU A 104 10.39 -7.31 -1.31
CA GLU A 104 11.77 -7.52 -0.86
C GLU A 104 12.80 -7.27 -1.97
N THR A 105 12.53 -7.73 -3.19
CA THR A 105 13.41 -7.46 -4.34
C THR A 105 13.41 -5.97 -4.67
N PHE A 106 12.24 -5.33 -4.61
CA PHE A 106 12.10 -3.89 -4.77
C PHE A 106 12.89 -3.11 -3.70
N ARG A 107 12.81 -3.52 -2.42
CA ARG A 107 13.61 -2.96 -1.33
C ARG A 107 15.10 -3.09 -1.61
N ARG A 108 15.58 -4.29 -1.96
CA ARG A 108 17.00 -4.54 -2.26
C ARG A 108 17.54 -3.64 -3.36
N PHE A 109 16.74 -3.40 -4.40
CA PHE A 109 17.12 -2.45 -5.44
C PHE A 109 17.32 -1.03 -4.87
N TYR A 110 16.40 -0.53 -4.04
CA TYR A 110 16.56 0.79 -3.41
C TYR A 110 17.77 0.88 -2.47
N THR A 111 18.09 -0.18 -1.74
CA THR A 111 19.23 -0.24 -0.83
C THR A 111 20.59 -0.46 -1.53
N SER A 112 20.59 -1.00 -2.76
CA SER A 112 21.84 -1.24 -3.49
C SER A 112 22.48 0.07 -3.97
N SER A 113 23.77 0.03 -4.31
CA SER A 113 24.47 1.12 -4.99
C SER A 113 24.13 1.22 -6.49
N GLU A 114 23.29 0.32 -7.01
CA GLU A 114 22.89 0.36 -8.41
C GLU A 114 21.84 1.45 -8.61
N GLU A 115 22.06 2.33 -9.59
CA GLU A 115 21.10 3.38 -9.95
C GLU A 115 19.95 2.87 -10.82
N VAL A 116 20.20 1.78 -11.56
CA VAL A 116 19.28 1.23 -12.55
C VAL A 116 19.29 -0.29 -12.52
N THR A 117 18.16 -0.91 -12.87
CA THR A 117 18.04 -2.36 -13.08
C THR A 117 17.25 -2.66 -14.34
N ASN A 118 17.52 -3.79 -14.99
CA ASN A 118 16.72 -4.31 -16.11
C ASN A 118 15.89 -5.55 -15.71
N ASP A 119 15.80 -5.84 -14.42
CA ASP A 119 15.04 -6.98 -13.91
C ASP A 119 13.54 -6.80 -14.22
N SER A 120 13.02 -7.65 -15.12
CA SER A 120 11.61 -7.64 -15.51
C SER A 120 10.65 -7.98 -14.36
N SER A 121 11.15 -8.54 -13.26
CA SER A 121 10.37 -8.73 -12.03
C SER A 121 9.91 -7.40 -11.44
N MET A 122 10.55 -6.28 -11.80
CA MET A 122 10.24 -4.92 -11.34
C MET A 122 9.10 -4.23 -12.10
N ASN A 123 8.58 -4.85 -13.16
CA ASN A 123 7.57 -4.25 -14.05
C ASN A 123 6.33 -3.72 -13.32
N SER A 124 5.83 -4.44 -12.31
CA SER A 124 4.63 -4.02 -11.55
C SER A 124 4.90 -2.72 -10.78
N PHE A 125 6.09 -2.58 -10.17
CA PHE A 125 6.49 -1.37 -9.45
C PHE A 125 6.66 -0.17 -10.40
N ALA A 126 7.23 -0.39 -11.59
CA ALA A 126 7.33 0.65 -12.61
C ALA A 126 5.95 1.09 -13.12
N PHE A 127 5.03 0.14 -13.36
CA PHE A 127 3.67 0.42 -13.85
C PHE A 127 2.88 1.34 -12.91
N VAL A 128 3.06 1.18 -11.59
CA VAL A 128 2.40 2.01 -10.57
C VAL A 128 3.21 3.28 -10.21
N GLY A 129 4.33 3.52 -10.90
CA GLY A 129 5.17 4.70 -10.73
C GLY A 129 6.15 4.67 -9.56
N LEU A 130 6.32 3.53 -8.88
CA LEU A 130 7.34 3.35 -7.83
C LEU A 130 8.77 3.24 -8.39
N LEU A 131 8.91 3.08 -9.70
CA LEU A 131 10.18 3.15 -10.43
C LEU A 131 10.02 4.08 -11.63
N GLN A 132 11.11 4.70 -12.07
CA GLN A 132 11.17 5.51 -13.28
C GLN A 132 11.61 4.65 -14.47
N LEU A 133 10.89 4.72 -15.58
CA LEU A 133 11.34 4.12 -16.85
C LEU A 133 12.41 5.02 -17.47
N MET A 134 13.55 4.42 -17.83
CA MET A 134 14.67 5.12 -18.46
C MET A 134 15.22 4.30 -19.63
N THR A 135 15.95 4.97 -20.52
CA THR A 135 16.67 4.31 -21.62
C THR A 135 18.16 4.43 -21.38
N ARG A 136 18.87 3.29 -21.37
CA ARG A 136 20.33 3.24 -21.26
C ARG A 136 20.85 2.25 -22.30
N GLU A 137 21.75 2.70 -23.16
CA GLU A 137 22.34 1.88 -24.25
C GLU A 137 21.25 1.17 -25.09
N ASP A 138 20.22 1.93 -25.52
CA ASP A 138 19.06 1.45 -26.29
C ASP A 138 18.23 0.36 -25.61
N ARG A 139 18.35 0.19 -24.29
CA ARG A 139 17.54 -0.72 -23.48
C ARG A 139 16.70 0.04 -22.48
N THR A 140 15.46 -0.42 -22.29
CA THR A 140 14.61 0.04 -21.18
C THR A 140 15.16 -0.50 -19.87
N VAL A 141 15.41 0.40 -18.92
CA VAL A 141 15.84 0.09 -17.55
C VAL A 141 14.96 0.85 -16.55
N PHE A 142 14.90 0.37 -15.32
CA PHE A 142 14.18 0.96 -14.22
C PHE A 142 15.13 1.72 -13.30
N GLY A 143 14.79 2.96 -12.97
CA GLY A 143 15.48 3.81 -12.02
C GLY A 143 14.70 4.01 -10.73
N LYS A 144 15.41 4.39 -9.69
CA LYS A 144 14.82 4.82 -8.42
C LYS A 144 14.13 6.18 -8.58
N ASN A 145 13.14 6.46 -7.74
CA ASN A 145 12.53 7.78 -7.64
C ASN A 145 12.06 8.08 -6.21
N ASP A 146 11.73 9.34 -5.94
CA ASP A 146 11.33 9.78 -4.60
C ASP A 146 10.00 9.15 -4.14
N PHE A 147 9.08 8.89 -5.07
CA PHE A 147 7.77 8.31 -4.76
C PHE A 147 7.90 6.87 -4.23
N GLY A 148 8.78 6.07 -4.85
CA GLY A 148 9.12 4.71 -4.42
C GLY A 148 9.97 4.67 -3.15
N SER A 149 10.95 5.57 -3.02
CA SER A 149 11.74 5.72 -1.79
C SER A 149 10.84 6.04 -0.59
N LYS A 150 9.94 7.02 -0.75
CA LYS A 150 8.98 7.42 0.28
C LYS A 150 8.01 6.28 0.64
N PHE A 151 7.56 5.51 -0.35
CA PHE A 151 6.72 4.33 -0.10
C PHE A 151 7.44 3.33 0.80
N LEU A 152 8.70 2.97 0.50
CA LEU A 152 9.47 2.05 1.34
C LEU A 152 9.71 2.58 2.75
N LYS A 153 10.00 3.88 2.90
CA LYS A 153 10.13 4.53 4.22
C LYS A 153 8.86 4.40 5.05
N ILE A 154 7.70 4.69 4.46
CA ILE A 154 6.39 4.55 5.13
C ILE A 154 6.16 3.10 5.56
N LEU A 155 6.56 2.12 4.74
CA LEU A 155 6.43 0.71 5.10
C LEU A 155 7.43 0.23 6.18
N GLY A 156 8.38 1.07 6.59
CA GLY A 156 9.47 0.71 7.49
C GLY A 156 10.50 -0.21 6.84
N LEU A 157 10.62 -0.15 5.52
CA LEU A 157 11.51 -1.00 4.71
C LEU A 157 12.77 -0.27 4.25
N LEU A 158 12.86 1.05 4.49
CA LEU A 158 14.02 1.89 4.17
C LEU A 158 14.18 2.94 5.27
N GLU A 159 15.42 3.24 5.63
CA GLU A 159 15.80 4.34 6.54
C GLU A 159 15.70 5.70 5.85
#